data_AF-A0A950XG98-F1
#
_entry.id   AF-A0A950XG98-F1
#
_cell.length_a   1.000
_cell.length_b   1.000
_cell.length_c   1.000
_cell.angle_alpha   90.00
_cell.angle_beta   90.00
_cell.angle_gamma   90.00
#
_symmetry.space_group_name_H-M   'P 1'
#
loop_
_entity.id
_entity.type
_entity.pdbx_description
1 polymer ?
#
loop_
_entity_poly.entity_id
_entity_poly.type
_entity_poly.pdbx_seq_one_letter_code
_entity_poly.pdbx_strand_id
1 'polypeptide(L)'
;MTVNVSVARHGSESSMSLVRRFSKRVLGAGIIRKVKGSRYRLRGESRTKRRNSALRRVAKFEKKEEMERLGLSEPKDPRAGRR
;
A
#
# COMPACT_ATOMS: atom_id res chain seq x y z
N MET A 1 -26.52 -10.08 1.09
CA MET A 1 -25.06 -10.35 1.21
C MET A 1 -24.32 -9.39 0.30
N THR A 2 -23.26 -8.73 0.77
CA THR A 2 -22.44 -7.82 -0.05
C THR A 2 -21.12 -8.48 -0.43
N VAL A 3 -20.84 -8.59 -1.73
CA VAL A 3 -19.57 -9.13 -2.24
C VAL A 3 -18.58 -7.99 -2.40
N ASN A 4 -17.51 -7.99 -1.60
CA ASN A 4 -16.52 -6.90 -1.62
C ASN A 4 -15.57 -6.97 -2.83
N VAL A 5 -15.19 -8.18 -3.26
CA VAL A 5 -14.33 -8.43 -4.43
C VAL A 5 -14.75 -9.73 -5.08
N SER A 6 -14.99 -9.71 -6.39
CA SER A 6 -15.16 -10.90 -7.22
C SER A 6 -14.21 -10.86 -8.42
N VAL A 7 -13.75 -12.03 -8.85
CA VAL A 7 -12.94 -12.21 -10.06
C VAL A 7 -13.45 -13.45 -10.78
N ALA A 8 -13.82 -13.29 -12.05
CA ALA A 8 -14.19 -14.39 -12.94
C ALA A 8 -13.02 -14.76 -13.86
N ARG A 9 -12.97 -16.05 -14.25
CA ARG A 9 -12.01 -16.54 -15.24
C ARG A 9 -12.32 -15.95 -16.59
N HIS A 10 -11.27 -15.58 -17.33
CA HIS A 10 -11.40 -15.07 -18.69
C HIS A 10 -10.58 -15.91 -19.65
N GLY A 11 -11.21 -16.41 -20.73
CA GLY A 11 -10.54 -17.16 -21.79
C GLY A 11 -9.67 -18.33 -21.29
N SER A 12 -8.45 -18.42 -21.81
CA SER A 12 -7.44 -19.44 -21.50
C SER A 12 -6.56 -19.12 -20.27
N GLU A 13 -7.04 -18.28 -19.35
CA GLU A 13 -6.27 -17.93 -18.15
C GLU A 13 -5.96 -19.16 -17.29
N SER A 14 -4.73 -19.27 -16.79
CA SER A 14 -4.35 -20.31 -15.84
C SER A 14 -4.91 -20.01 -14.44
N SER A 15 -5.15 -21.06 -13.64
CA SER A 15 -5.65 -20.92 -12.27
C SER A 15 -4.75 -20.04 -11.41
N MET A 16 -3.43 -20.06 -11.64
CA MET A 16 -2.47 -19.25 -10.89
C MET A 16 -2.60 -17.75 -11.20
N SER A 17 -2.77 -17.38 -12.47
CA SER A 17 -3.02 -15.98 -12.85
C SER A 17 -4.31 -15.43 -12.23
N LEU A 18 -5.35 -16.26 -12.15
CA LEU A 18 -6.63 -15.88 -11.54
C LEU A 18 -6.46 -15.55 -10.05
N VAL A 19 -5.74 -16.40 -9.30
CA VAL A 19 -5.41 -16.19 -7.88
C VAL A 19 -4.56 -14.92 -7.68
N ARG A 20 -3.60 -14.65 -8.58
CA ARG A 20 -2.80 -13.41 -8.52
C ARG A 20 -3.68 -12.18 -8.72
N ARG A 21 -4.60 -12.18 -9.69
CA ARG A 21 -5.53 -11.06 -9.92
C ARG A 21 -6.46 -10.84 -8.73
N PHE A 22 -6.99 -11.92 -8.17
CA PHE A 22 -7.79 -11.85 -6.94
C PHE A 22 -7.00 -11.24 -5.79
N SER A 23 -5.79 -11.74 -5.53
CA SER A 23 -4.90 -11.20 -4.48
C SER A 23 -4.60 -9.71 -4.69
N LYS A 24 -4.29 -9.29 -5.93
CA LYS A 24 -4.06 -7.88 -6.27
C LYS A 24 -5.31 -7.02 -6.06
N ARG A 25 -6.49 -7.48 -6.47
CA ARG A 25 -7.78 -6.79 -6.26
C ARG A 25 -8.09 -6.63 -4.77
N VAL A 26 -7.89 -7.67 -3.97
CA VAL A 26 -8.09 -7.64 -2.50
C VAL A 26 -7.13 -6.65 -1.82
N LEU A 27 -5.85 -6.65 -2.20
CA LEU A 27 -4.86 -5.73 -1.65
C LEU A 27 -5.11 -4.28 -2.08
N GLY A 28 -5.52 -4.05 -3.33
CA GLY A 28 -5.89 -2.75 -3.88
C GLY A 28 -7.14 -2.17 -3.24
N ALA A 29 -8.16 -3.00 -2.99
CA ALA A 29 -9.38 -2.61 -2.30
C ALA A 29 -9.17 -2.21 -0.82
N GLY A 30 -7.99 -2.49 -0.25
CA GLY A 30 -7.64 -2.04 1.10
C GLY A 30 -8.44 -2.69 2.24
N ILE A 31 -9.23 -3.73 1.94
CA ILE A 31 -10.11 -4.42 2.89
C ILE A 31 -9.32 -4.94 4.09
N ILE A 32 -8.17 -5.58 3.84
CA ILE A 32 -7.31 -6.11 4.89
C ILE A 32 -6.81 -4.99 5.80
N ARG A 33 -6.40 -3.84 5.24
CA ARG A 33 -5.93 -2.68 6.04
C ARG A 33 -7.06 -2.12 6.90
N LYS A 34 -8.26 -2.01 6.34
CA LYS A 34 -9.46 -1.54 7.05
C LYS A 34 -9.80 -2.46 8.23
N VAL A 35 -9.96 -3.75 7.99
CA VAL A 35 -10.31 -4.74 9.02
C VAL A 35 -9.23 -4.84 10.10
N LYS A 36 -7.94 -4.83 9.72
CA LYS A 36 -6.84 -4.80 10.71
C LYS A 36 -6.86 -3.53 11.55
N GLY A 37 -7.11 -2.37 10.94
CA GLY A 37 -7.17 -1.09 11.64
C GLY A 37 -8.38 -0.97 12.58
N SER A 38 -9.52 -1.57 12.22
CA SER A 38 -10.74 -1.56 13.06
C SER A 38 -10.79 -2.68 14.09
N ARG A 39 -9.79 -3.56 14.16
CA ARG A 39 -9.79 -4.73 15.06
C ARG A 39 -9.85 -4.33 16.53
N TYR A 40 -9.15 -3.25 16.90
CA TYR A 40 -9.07 -2.77 18.27
C TYR A 40 -9.43 -1.29 18.35
N ARG A 41 -10.05 -0.89 19.47
CA ARG A 41 -10.35 0.51 19.73
C ARG A 41 -9.08 1.24 20.13
N LEU A 42 -8.65 2.21 19.30
CA LEU A 42 -7.52 3.08 19.59
C LEU A 42 -8.02 4.45 20.07
N ARG A 43 -7.26 5.08 20.97
CA ARG A 43 -7.49 6.48 21.37
C ARG A 43 -7.17 7.40 20.19
N GLY A 44 -7.98 8.44 19.98
CA GLY A 44 -7.70 9.50 19.01
C GLY A 44 -6.35 10.18 19.27
N GLU A 45 -5.58 10.42 18.21
CA GLU A 45 -4.25 11.01 18.33
C GLU A 45 -4.30 12.52 18.63
N SER A 46 -3.42 12.99 19.52
CA SER A 46 -3.27 14.42 19.81
C SER A 46 -2.73 15.19 18.60
N ARG A 47 -2.96 16.52 18.57
CA ARG A 47 -2.48 17.40 17.49
C ARG A 47 -0.96 17.33 17.32
N THR A 48 -0.22 17.32 18.43
CA THR A 48 1.25 17.23 18.43
C THR A 48 1.74 15.90 17.86
N LYS A 49 1.10 14.78 18.24
CA LYS A 49 1.47 13.45 17.70
C LYS A 49 1.27 13.39 16.18
N ARG A 50 0.15 13.93 15.69
CA ARG A 50 -0.13 14.04 14.24
C ARG A 50 0.91 14.90 13.52
N ARG A 51 1.29 16.06 14.08
CA ARG A 51 2.34 16.93 13.54
C ARG A 51 3.69 16.21 13.46
N ASN A 52 4.10 15.53 14.53
CA ASN A 52 5.37 14.81 14.56
C ASN A 52 5.41 13.66 13.54
N SER A 53 4.30 12.94 13.35
CA SER A 53 4.16 11.91 12.31
C SER A 53 4.28 12.50 10.89
N ALA A 54 3.74 13.70 10.66
CA ALA A 54 3.88 14.41 9.40
C ALA A 54 5.34 14.83 9.13
N LEU A 55 6.01 15.45 10.13
CA LEU A 55 7.41 15.85 10.02
C LEU A 55 8.34 14.66 9.72
N ARG A 56 8.10 13.50 10.36
CA ARG A 56 8.86 12.28 10.06
C ARG A 56 8.68 11.80 8.63
N ARG A 57 7.49 11.96 8.04
CA ARG A 57 7.26 11.61 6.63
C ARG A 57 8.05 12.54 5.72
N VAL A 58 8.01 13.85 5.96
CA VAL A 58 8.77 14.85 5.19
C VAL A 58 10.27 14.56 5.25
N ALA A 59 10.82 14.42 6.45
CA ALA A 59 12.25 14.11 6.64
C ALA A 59 12.67 12.81 5.94
N LYS A 60 11.80 11.79 5.91
CA LYS A 60 12.06 10.54 5.20
C LYS A 60 12.09 10.74 3.68
N PHE A 61 11.26 11.64 3.14
CA PHE A 61 11.29 11.98 1.71
C PHE A 61 12.56 12.73 1.36
N GLU A 62 12.94 13.76 2.13
CA GLU A 62 14.16 14.54 1.91
C GLU A 62 15.41 13.66 1.96
N LYS A 63 15.53 12.80 2.98
CA LYS A 63 16.65 11.85 3.08
C LYS A 63 16.74 10.90 1.88
N LYS A 64 15.58 10.49 1.35
CA LYS A 64 15.54 9.62 0.17
C LYS A 64 16.04 10.35 -1.08
N GLU A 65 15.64 11.59 -1.28
CA GLU A 65 16.12 12.43 -2.39
C GLU A 65 17.62 12.70 -2.29
N GLU A 66 18.13 12.93 -1.07
CA GLU A 66 19.56 13.09 -0.83
C GLU A 66 20.35 11.82 -1.17
N MET A 67 19.89 10.64 -0.74
CA MET A 67 20.56 9.36 -1.07
C MET A 67 20.50 9.05 -2.57
N GLU A 68 19.41 9.42 -3.26
CA GLU A 68 19.32 9.33 -4.72
C GLU A 68 20.32 10.26 -5.41
N ARG A 69 20.47 11.50 -4.92
CA ARG A 69 21.45 12.46 -5.45
C ARG A 69 22.91 12.02 -5.21
N LEU A 70 23.19 11.40 -4.07
CA LEU A 70 24.52 10.88 -3.73
C LEU A 70 24.84 9.54 -4.41
N GLY A 71 23.87 8.92 -5.11
CA GLY A 71 24.06 7.62 -5.78
C GLY A 71 24.15 6.42 -4.83
N LEU A 72 23.82 6.59 -3.55
CA LEU A 72 23.81 5.50 -2.56
C LEU A 72 22.60 4.56 -2.71
N SER A 73 21.58 4.98 -3.47
CA SER A 73 20.37 4.19 -3.74
C SER A 73 19.98 4.24 -5.21
N GLU A 74 19.51 3.11 -5.76
CA GLU A 74 18.99 3.08 -7.12
C GLU A 74 17.73 3.95 -7.26
N PRO A 75 17.62 4.75 -8.33
CA PRO A 75 16.42 5.53 -8.60
C PRO A 75 15.23 4.58 -8.75
N LYS A 76 14.20 4.79 -7.94
CA LYS A 76 13.02 3.92 -7.94
C LYS A 76 12.31 4.00 -9.30
N ASP A 77 12.23 2.88 -10.01
CA ASP A 77 11.42 2.82 -11.24
C ASP A 77 9.97 3.22 -10.92
N PRO A 78 9.42 4.28 -11.53
CA PRO A 78 8.05 4.73 -11.29
C PRO A 78 7.00 3.65 -11.61
N ARG A 79 7.36 2.63 -12.38
CA ARG A 79 6.48 1.53 -12.80
C ARG A 79 6.53 0.30 -11.88
N ALA A 80 7.55 0.17 -11.03
CA ALA A 80 7.74 -1.01 -10.18
C ALA A 80 6.60 -1.23 -9.16
N GLY A 81 5.87 -0.15 -8.77
CA GLY A 81 4.75 -0.23 -7.84
C GLY A 81 3.39 -0.59 -8.45
N ARG A 82 3.26 -0.61 -9.79
CA ARG A 82 1.98 -0.85 -10.50
C ARG A 82 1.79 -2.29 -11.00
N ARG A 83 2.80 -3.17 -10.90
CA ARG A 83 2.74 -4.57 -11.35
C ARG A 83 2.25 -5.54 -10.28
#